data_AF-A0A5M9JDU0-F1
#
_entry.id   AF-A0A5M9JDU0-F1
#
_cell.length_a   1.000
_cell.length_b   1.000
_cell.length_c   1.000
_cell.angle_alpha   90.00
_cell.angle_beta   90.00
_cell.angle_gamma   90.00
#
_symmetry.space_group_name_H-M   'P 1'
#
loop_
_entity.id
_entity.type
_entity.pdbx_description
1 polymer ?
#
loop_
_entity_poly.entity_id
_entity_poly.type
_entity_poly.pdbx_seq_one_letter_code
_entity_poly.pdbx_strand_id
1 'polypeptide(L)'
;MSEFFKGYRLTALAPDAIIASIRIPVTQKGEYLRAYKQSKRKDDDIAIVNAALRVAIDDSQVVTSTSLVYGGMAPTTISARKAGAYLLGKNVPGGMATYRKSLAFGFFYRFYHEILSQLEVKDLEVDAQAIPEIERMISFGKEDREATVAYQQNVLGKASPHVAALKQTCGEAQYTDDIPVQKNELYGCLVLSTKAHAKITSVNYAPALDLPGVVQYVDHTDMPSPEANCWGAPVCDETFFAVDEVFTTGQPIGIVLADSAAHASAGARAVKVEYEDLPAIFTMEEAIEKESFFDHYRYIKKGEPEKAFEKADHVFSGVSRIGWRKWKFWSGTQNPTETQTYVAQVCDVAANKVVSKVKRLGGGFGGKETRSIQLCGIVSLAAKKTGRPVRCMLNRDEDMITSGQRHPFLSRWKVAINKDGKIQALDLDMFCNGGWTQDLSGAVLDRSLSHSDNCYMIPNIHVRGRVCKTNTMSNTAFRGFGGPQGLFMAESYIEEVADRLGMPAEKLREINFYKANEQTHFNQALKDWHVPIMYKQVQEESNYATRREAITKFNAEHKWKKRGLSIIPTKFGISFTALFLNQAGALVSYLPRWICSCGPWWY
;
A
#
# COMPACT_ATOMS: atom_id res chain seq x y z
N MET A 1 30.14 15.55 -22.41
CA MET A 1 29.19 14.67 -21.66
C MET A 1 29.82 13.33 -21.32
N SER A 2 30.07 12.44 -22.28
CA SER A 2 30.71 11.13 -22.00
C SER A 2 32.14 11.26 -21.47
N GLU A 3 32.85 12.34 -21.76
CA GLU A 3 34.17 12.56 -21.17
C GLU A 3 34.08 12.85 -19.67
N PHE A 4 32.97 13.43 -19.20
CA PHE A 4 32.77 13.83 -17.79
C PHE A 4 32.06 12.74 -16.96
N PHE A 5 30.99 12.12 -17.48
CA PHE A 5 30.32 11.00 -16.79
C PHE A 5 30.93 9.67 -17.24
N LYS A 6 31.88 9.14 -16.44
CA LYS A 6 32.64 7.93 -16.77
C LYS A 6 31.90 6.63 -16.44
N GLY A 7 30.99 6.64 -15.48
CA GLY A 7 30.27 5.46 -15.01
C GLY A 7 29.13 5.79 -14.04
N TYR A 8 28.44 4.77 -13.53
CA TYR A 8 27.36 4.97 -12.55
C TYR A 8 27.90 5.69 -11.31
N ARG A 9 27.33 6.87 -11.00
CA ARG A 9 27.80 7.81 -9.95
C ARG A 9 29.27 8.25 -10.05
N LEU A 10 29.94 8.03 -11.19
CA LEU A 10 31.37 8.33 -11.38
C LEU A 10 31.57 9.46 -12.40
N THR A 11 32.34 10.48 -11.99
CA THR A 11 32.74 11.60 -12.87
C THR A 11 34.20 11.46 -13.31
N ALA A 12 34.71 12.44 -14.08
CA ALA A 12 36.11 12.56 -14.49
C ALA A 12 36.95 13.45 -13.56
N LEU A 13 36.41 13.86 -12.41
CA LEU A 13 37.15 14.59 -11.38
C LEU A 13 38.13 13.64 -10.68
N ALA A 14 39.28 14.18 -10.27
CA ALA A 14 40.19 13.48 -9.36
C ALA A 14 39.59 13.40 -7.93
N PRO A 15 40.00 12.45 -7.07
CA PRO A 15 39.41 12.27 -5.74
C PRO A 15 39.55 13.48 -4.79
N ASP A 16 40.52 14.34 -5.05
CA ASP A 16 40.85 15.59 -4.35
C ASP A 16 40.22 16.84 -5.00
N ALA A 17 39.61 16.71 -6.18
CA ALA A 17 39.10 17.85 -6.95
C ALA A 17 37.63 18.19 -6.61
N ILE A 18 37.37 19.48 -6.36
CA ILE A 18 36.03 20.03 -6.13
C ILE A 18 35.53 20.86 -7.31
N ILE A 19 34.20 20.91 -7.51
CA ILE A 19 33.57 21.81 -8.49
C ILE A 19 33.47 23.20 -7.88
N ALA A 20 34.46 24.06 -8.13
CA ALA A 20 34.49 25.43 -7.61
C ALA A 20 33.44 26.36 -8.27
N SER A 21 33.05 26.10 -9.52
CA SER A 21 31.96 26.82 -10.20
C SER A 21 31.41 26.03 -11.40
N ILE A 22 30.22 26.41 -11.88
CA ILE A 22 29.63 25.91 -13.13
C ILE A 22 29.16 27.12 -13.94
N ARG A 23 29.74 27.35 -15.12
CA ARG A 23 29.29 28.40 -16.05
C ARG A 23 28.16 27.87 -16.92
N ILE A 24 26.94 28.36 -16.70
CA ILE A 24 25.80 28.13 -17.60
C ILE A 24 25.88 29.18 -18.72
N PRO A 25 25.94 28.79 -20.01
CA PRO A 25 25.91 29.73 -21.12
C PRO A 25 24.51 30.30 -21.36
N VAL A 26 24.42 31.55 -21.79
CA VAL A 26 23.19 32.16 -22.30
C VAL A 26 23.04 31.78 -23.77
N THR A 27 21.82 31.47 -24.20
CA THR A 27 21.50 31.12 -25.60
C THR A 27 21.69 32.31 -26.54
N GLN A 28 22.33 32.07 -27.68
CA GLN A 28 22.60 33.06 -28.73
C GLN A 28 21.42 33.20 -29.72
N LYS A 29 21.48 34.19 -30.63
CA LYS A 29 20.53 34.29 -31.75
C LYS A 29 20.60 33.00 -32.58
N GLY A 30 19.43 32.41 -32.90
CA GLY A 30 19.35 31.14 -33.64
C GLY A 30 19.63 29.89 -32.79
N GLU A 31 19.90 30.03 -31.49
CA GLU A 31 20.11 28.90 -30.57
C GLU A 31 18.88 28.67 -29.68
N TYR A 32 18.31 27.47 -29.78
CA TYR A 32 17.10 27.08 -29.08
C TYR A 32 17.36 25.91 -28.15
N LEU A 33 16.86 25.99 -26.91
CA LEU A 33 17.03 24.96 -25.89
C LEU A 33 15.73 24.72 -25.11
N ARG A 34 15.42 23.44 -24.86
CA ARG A 34 14.33 22.99 -24.00
C ARG A 34 14.72 21.79 -23.14
N ALA A 35 14.05 21.67 -22.00
CA ALA A 35 14.16 20.52 -21.12
C ALA A 35 12.77 19.90 -20.88
N TYR A 36 12.72 18.57 -20.81
CA TYR A 36 11.49 17.81 -20.56
C TYR A 36 11.72 16.80 -19.43
N LYS A 37 10.69 16.54 -18.62
CA LYS A 37 10.70 15.57 -17.52
C LYS A 37 9.41 14.76 -17.56
N GLN A 38 9.52 13.43 -17.59
CA GLN A 38 8.42 12.52 -17.27
C GLN A 38 8.76 11.73 -16.01
N SER A 39 7.87 11.79 -15.03
CA SER A 39 7.91 11.06 -13.75
C SER A 39 6.53 10.42 -13.49
N LYS A 40 6.36 9.63 -12.43
CA LYS A 40 5.05 9.03 -12.05
C LYS A 40 4.11 10.08 -11.47
N ARG A 41 4.67 11.12 -10.82
CA ARG A 41 4.00 12.35 -10.38
C ARG A 41 4.63 13.56 -11.08
N LYS A 42 3.92 14.68 -11.19
CA LYS A 42 4.48 15.91 -11.80
C LYS A 42 5.61 16.47 -10.92
N ASP A 43 5.29 16.63 -9.64
CA ASP A 43 6.10 17.29 -8.62
C ASP A 43 6.69 16.26 -7.65
N ASP A 44 7.83 16.60 -7.03
CA ASP A 44 8.58 15.78 -6.05
C ASP A 44 8.67 14.27 -6.36
N ASP A 45 9.22 13.96 -7.54
CA ASP A 45 9.40 12.60 -8.03
C ASP A 45 10.60 12.51 -8.99
N ILE A 46 11.26 11.35 -8.99
CA ILE A 46 12.40 11.03 -9.85
C ILE A 46 11.94 10.80 -11.29
N ALA A 47 12.73 11.31 -12.25
CA ALA A 47 12.41 11.18 -13.66
C ALA A 47 12.56 9.73 -14.15
N ILE A 48 11.50 9.19 -14.77
CA ILE A 48 11.54 7.94 -15.55
C ILE A 48 12.38 8.19 -16.81
N VAL A 49 12.13 9.32 -17.46
CA VAL A 49 12.96 9.88 -18.53
C VAL A 49 13.00 11.40 -18.34
N ASN A 50 14.17 12.01 -18.46
CA ASN A 50 14.29 13.44 -18.68
C ASN A 50 15.16 13.71 -19.91
N ALA A 51 15.05 14.91 -20.46
CA ALA A 51 15.79 15.33 -21.63
C ALA A 51 16.19 16.81 -21.54
N ALA A 52 17.32 17.13 -22.17
CA ALA A 52 17.71 18.49 -22.55
C ALA A 52 18.06 18.47 -24.04
N LEU A 53 17.25 19.15 -24.84
CA LEU A 53 17.34 19.19 -26.30
C LEU A 53 17.73 20.61 -26.73
N ARG A 54 18.76 20.69 -27.57
CA ARG A 54 19.30 21.94 -28.13
C ARG A 54 19.47 21.81 -29.64
N VAL A 55 19.12 22.87 -30.36
CA VAL A 55 19.49 23.09 -31.76
C VAL A 55 20.04 24.50 -31.92
N ALA A 56 21.04 24.69 -32.78
CA ALA A 56 21.39 26.00 -33.31
C ALA A 56 21.21 25.99 -34.84
N ILE A 57 20.73 27.11 -35.36
CA ILE A 57 20.27 27.30 -36.72
C ILE A 57 20.83 28.64 -37.21
N ASP A 58 21.31 28.70 -38.45
CA ASP A 58 21.78 29.96 -39.07
C ASP A 58 20.64 30.77 -39.71
N ASP A 59 20.96 31.97 -40.20
CA ASP A 59 20.03 32.85 -40.91
C ASP A 59 19.53 32.26 -42.26
N SER A 60 20.09 31.13 -42.73
CA SER A 60 19.61 30.36 -43.89
C SER A 60 18.67 29.21 -43.48
N GLN A 61 18.28 29.15 -42.21
CA GLN A 61 17.49 28.07 -41.59
C GLN A 61 18.17 26.68 -41.59
N VAL A 62 19.49 26.61 -41.81
CA VAL A 62 20.23 25.35 -41.76
C VAL A 62 20.67 25.04 -40.33
N VAL A 63 20.48 23.78 -39.91
CA VAL A 63 20.88 23.32 -38.57
C VAL A 63 22.41 23.21 -38.48
N THR A 64 23.04 24.16 -37.81
CA THR A 64 24.51 24.23 -37.66
C THR A 64 25.03 23.35 -36.53
N SER A 65 24.22 23.07 -35.50
CA SER A 65 24.57 22.10 -34.45
C SER A 65 23.37 21.57 -33.68
N THR A 66 23.46 20.33 -33.19
CA THR A 66 22.45 19.71 -32.30
C THR A 66 23.10 19.16 -31.04
N SER A 67 22.34 19.12 -29.94
CA SER A 67 22.68 18.33 -28.76
C SER A 67 21.41 17.79 -28.12
N LEU A 68 21.22 16.47 -28.23
CA LEU A 68 20.08 15.76 -27.64
C LEU A 68 20.61 14.91 -26.49
N VAL A 69 20.24 15.25 -25.25
CA VAL A 69 20.74 14.63 -24.02
C VAL A 69 19.58 14.06 -23.22
N TYR A 70 19.72 12.85 -22.68
CA TYR A 70 18.68 12.14 -21.95
C TYR A 70 19.20 11.50 -20.66
N GLY A 71 18.43 11.62 -19.58
CA GLY A 71 18.58 10.84 -18.33
C GLY A 71 17.46 9.81 -18.18
N GLY A 72 17.68 8.79 -17.35
CA GLY A 72 16.74 7.67 -17.17
C GLY A 72 16.75 6.64 -18.32
N MET A 73 17.50 6.88 -19.39
CA MET A 73 17.66 5.97 -20.54
C MET A 73 18.85 5.00 -20.40
N ALA A 74 19.79 5.28 -19.49
CA ALA A 74 20.98 4.48 -19.19
C ALA A 74 21.42 4.70 -17.72
N PRO A 75 22.41 3.96 -17.18
CA PRO A 75 22.94 4.20 -15.84
C PRO A 75 23.61 5.57 -15.63
N THR A 76 23.87 6.31 -16.70
CA THR A 76 24.39 7.69 -16.69
C THR A 76 23.58 8.58 -17.63
N THR A 77 23.72 9.90 -17.48
CA THR A 77 23.14 10.87 -18.43
C THR A 77 23.85 10.76 -19.78
N ILE A 78 23.15 10.26 -20.79
CA ILE A 78 23.71 10.00 -22.11
C ILE A 78 23.34 11.11 -23.10
N SER A 79 24.31 11.55 -23.88
CA SER A 79 24.00 12.24 -25.15
C SER A 79 23.61 11.18 -26.17
N ALA A 80 22.49 11.37 -26.83
CA ALA A 80 22.04 10.51 -27.92
C ALA A 80 22.83 10.84 -29.21
N ARG A 81 24.16 10.74 -29.15
CA ARG A 81 25.09 10.99 -30.27
C ARG A 81 24.69 10.18 -31.51
N LYS A 82 24.35 8.90 -31.32
CA LYS A 82 23.82 8.05 -32.40
C LYS A 82 22.47 8.52 -32.93
N ALA A 83 21.64 9.27 -32.18
CA ALA A 83 20.36 9.81 -32.65
C ALA A 83 20.49 11.17 -33.35
N GLY A 84 21.42 12.03 -32.87
CA GLY A 84 21.85 13.22 -33.62
C GLY A 84 22.45 12.84 -34.98
N ALA A 85 23.15 11.70 -35.04
CA ALA A 85 23.53 11.04 -36.28
C ALA A 85 22.37 10.29 -36.96
N TYR A 86 21.40 9.68 -36.25
CA TYR A 86 20.24 8.93 -36.82
C TYR A 86 19.28 9.82 -37.61
N LEU A 87 19.37 11.15 -37.53
CA LEU A 87 18.73 12.00 -38.53
C LEU A 87 19.23 11.69 -39.96
N LEU A 88 20.40 11.04 -40.07
CA LEU A 88 20.71 10.01 -41.08
C LEU A 88 20.61 8.57 -40.50
N GLY A 89 19.47 7.88 -40.65
CA GLY A 89 19.45 6.40 -40.70
C GLY A 89 19.29 5.48 -39.45
N LYS A 90 18.61 5.96 -38.34
CA LYS A 90 17.10 5.24 -35.98
C LYS A 90 17.62 4.48 -34.62
N ASN A 91 17.57 3.13 -34.48
CA ASN A 91 17.14 2.39 -33.23
C ASN A 91 18.22 1.61 -32.37
N VAL A 92 18.05 1.50 -31.03
CA VAL A 92 17.89 0.28 -30.11
C VAL A 92 17.83 0.70 -28.59
N PRO A 93 18.03 -0.12 -27.50
CA PRO A 93 16.94 -0.73 -26.69
C PRO A 93 16.96 -0.46 -25.14
N GLY A 94 16.00 -1.03 -24.39
CA GLY A 94 16.06 -1.19 -22.91
C GLY A 94 14.70 -1.17 -22.16
N GLY A 95 14.49 -2.01 -21.13
CA GLY A 95 13.19 -2.34 -20.47
C GLY A 95 12.18 -1.21 -20.15
N MET A 96 10.88 -1.54 -20.02
CA MET A 96 9.78 -0.61 -20.38
C MET A 96 10.01 0.03 -21.77
N ALA A 97 10.59 -0.77 -22.68
CA ALA A 97 11.23 -0.28 -23.91
C ALA A 97 10.28 0.51 -24.80
N THR A 98 9.07 -0.02 -25.00
CA THR A 98 8.02 0.62 -25.79
C THR A 98 7.69 2.00 -25.24
N TYR A 99 7.46 2.13 -23.93
CA TYR A 99 7.10 3.41 -23.31
C TYR A 99 8.26 4.42 -23.31
N ARG A 100 9.47 4.02 -22.90
CA ARG A 100 10.64 4.93 -22.92
C ARG A 100 11.04 5.37 -24.33
N LYS A 101 10.90 4.49 -25.33
CA LYS A 101 11.10 4.79 -26.75
C LYS A 101 10.05 5.77 -27.27
N SER A 102 8.78 5.56 -26.95
CA SER A 102 7.71 6.50 -27.30
C SER A 102 7.85 7.86 -26.62
N LEU A 103 8.30 7.92 -25.36
CA LEU A 103 8.62 9.20 -24.69
C LEU A 103 9.76 9.95 -25.39
N ALA A 104 10.85 9.26 -25.76
CA ALA A 104 11.97 9.90 -26.46
C ALA A 104 11.54 10.48 -27.83
N PHE A 105 10.72 9.75 -28.59
CA PHE A 105 10.14 10.29 -29.83
C PHE A 105 9.12 11.41 -29.58
N GLY A 106 8.29 11.31 -28.54
CA GLY A 106 7.31 12.34 -28.17
C GLY A 106 7.97 13.67 -27.75
N PHE A 107 9.04 13.61 -26.96
CA PHE A 107 9.85 14.79 -26.61
C PHE A 107 10.49 15.43 -27.85
N PHE A 108 11.06 14.63 -28.75
CA PHE A 108 11.64 15.15 -30.00
C PHE A 108 10.57 15.76 -30.91
N TYR A 109 9.41 15.12 -31.07
CA TYR A 109 8.29 15.60 -31.89
C TYR A 109 7.72 16.92 -31.36
N ARG A 110 7.52 17.02 -30.04
CA ARG A 110 7.09 18.24 -29.37
C ARG A 110 8.12 19.38 -29.53
N PHE A 111 9.41 19.08 -29.34
CA PHE A 111 10.49 20.03 -29.55
C PHE A 111 10.55 20.54 -30.99
N TYR A 112 10.44 19.64 -31.98
CA TYR A 112 10.46 19.99 -33.40
C TYR A 112 9.36 21.01 -33.77
N HIS A 113 8.11 20.75 -33.41
CA HIS A 113 7.02 21.70 -33.67
C HIS A 113 7.11 22.97 -32.81
N GLU A 114 7.64 22.89 -31.58
CA GLU A 114 7.93 24.07 -30.76
C GLU A 114 8.98 24.98 -31.42
N ILE A 115 10.02 24.44 -32.05
CA ILE A 115 11.02 25.24 -32.77
C ILE A 115 10.45 25.79 -34.09
N LEU A 116 9.69 24.99 -34.87
CA LEU A 116 9.01 25.52 -36.07
C LEU A 116 8.08 26.70 -35.73
N SER A 117 7.36 26.64 -34.60
CA SER A 117 6.49 27.75 -34.15
C SER A 117 7.25 29.03 -33.80
N GLN A 118 8.54 28.94 -33.47
CA GLN A 118 9.42 30.08 -33.15
C GLN A 118 10.22 30.58 -34.37
N LEU A 119 10.13 29.89 -35.50
CA LEU A 119 10.81 30.23 -36.76
C LEU A 119 9.85 30.84 -37.80
N GLU A 120 8.54 30.83 -37.55
CA GLU A 120 7.49 31.33 -38.45
C GLU A 120 7.58 30.80 -39.90
N VAL A 121 8.02 29.54 -40.05
CA VAL A 121 8.26 28.91 -41.37
C VAL A 121 6.93 28.76 -42.12
N LYS A 122 6.84 29.36 -43.31
CA LYS A 122 5.60 29.41 -44.11
C LYS A 122 5.28 28.13 -44.85
N ASP A 123 6.30 27.32 -45.15
CA ASP A 123 6.20 26.15 -46.03
C ASP A 123 6.09 24.81 -45.27
N LEU A 124 5.98 24.83 -43.94
CA LEU A 124 5.90 23.63 -43.08
C LEU A 124 4.76 23.72 -42.07
N GLU A 125 3.96 22.65 -41.97
CA GLU A 125 2.84 22.58 -41.03
C GLU A 125 3.31 22.44 -39.57
N VAL A 126 2.82 23.32 -38.70
CA VAL A 126 3.10 23.31 -37.26
C VAL A 126 1.97 22.63 -36.49
N ASP A 127 2.22 21.46 -35.90
CA ASP A 127 1.27 20.82 -34.98
C ASP A 127 1.26 21.57 -33.64
N ALA A 128 0.52 22.68 -33.62
CA ALA A 128 0.37 23.56 -32.47
C ALA A 128 -0.29 22.86 -31.26
N GLN A 129 -0.91 21.69 -31.45
CA GLN A 129 -1.52 20.93 -30.35
C GLN A 129 -0.50 20.10 -29.56
N ALA A 130 0.64 19.75 -30.18
CA ALA A 130 1.73 19.04 -29.53
C ALA A 130 2.52 19.91 -28.53
N ILE A 131 2.53 21.23 -28.72
CA ILE A 131 3.41 22.18 -28.02
C ILE A 131 3.01 22.44 -26.55
N PRO A 132 1.75 22.73 -26.18
CA PRO A 132 1.43 23.26 -24.85
C PRO A 132 1.60 22.22 -23.72
N GLU A 133 1.94 22.68 -22.52
CA GLU A 133 2.02 21.86 -21.30
C GLU A 133 0.64 21.30 -20.85
N ILE A 134 0.64 20.54 -19.74
CA ILE A 134 -0.53 20.37 -18.88
C ILE A 134 -0.22 21.07 -17.56
N GLU A 135 -0.76 22.28 -17.41
CA GLU A 135 -0.75 22.99 -16.14
C GLU A 135 -1.78 22.40 -15.19
N ARG A 136 -1.43 22.38 -13.90
CA ARG A 136 -2.31 21.90 -12.84
C ARG A 136 -2.79 23.12 -12.08
N MET A 137 -4.07 23.46 -12.23
CA MET A 137 -4.70 24.52 -11.44
C MET A 137 -4.60 24.21 -9.94
N ILE A 138 -4.59 25.25 -9.12
CA ILE A 138 -4.71 25.13 -7.66
C ILE A 138 -6.00 24.35 -7.35
N SER A 139 -5.92 23.39 -6.43
CA SER A 139 -7.09 22.58 -6.05
C SER A 139 -8.09 23.43 -5.28
N PHE A 140 -9.31 23.54 -5.81
CA PHE A 140 -10.45 24.19 -5.16
C PHE A 140 -11.63 23.22 -5.08
N GLY A 141 -12.64 23.57 -4.29
CA GLY A 141 -13.89 22.80 -4.17
C GLY A 141 -14.95 23.61 -3.43
N LYS A 142 -16.21 23.16 -3.52
CA LYS A 142 -17.32 23.64 -2.70
C LYS A 142 -17.66 22.55 -1.68
N GLU A 143 -17.96 22.96 -0.46
CA GLU A 143 -18.58 22.14 0.59
C GLU A 143 -20.03 22.60 0.74
N ASP A 144 -20.98 21.66 0.79
CA ASP A 144 -22.33 21.98 1.26
C ASP A 144 -22.33 21.96 2.80
N ARG A 145 -22.82 23.03 3.39
CA ARG A 145 -22.93 23.22 4.84
C ARG A 145 -24.38 23.27 5.32
N GLU A 146 -25.34 23.31 4.41
CA GLU A 146 -26.77 23.49 4.68
C GLU A 146 -27.47 22.13 4.86
N ALA A 147 -27.10 21.10 4.10
CA ALA A 147 -27.68 19.75 4.20
C ALA A 147 -27.61 19.11 5.61
N THR A 148 -26.68 19.55 6.48
CA THR A 148 -26.60 19.05 7.87
C THR A 148 -27.42 19.85 8.87
N VAL A 149 -27.83 21.09 8.55
CA VAL A 149 -28.40 22.07 9.51
C VAL A 149 -29.66 21.53 10.18
N ALA A 150 -30.54 20.88 9.42
CA ALA A 150 -31.77 20.27 9.92
C ALA A 150 -31.55 19.15 10.96
N TYR A 151 -30.32 18.63 11.07
CA TYR A 151 -29.93 17.54 11.98
C TYR A 151 -28.98 18.00 13.10
N GLN A 152 -28.63 19.30 13.18
CA GLN A 152 -27.71 19.81 14.19
C GLN A 152 -28.38 19.90 15.57
N GLN A 153 -27.68 19.37 16.57
CA GLN A 153 -28.02 19.48 17.98
C GLN A 153 -27.00 20.40 18.68
N ASN A 154 -27.00 20.44 20.03
CA ASN A 154 -26.06 21.29 20.76
C ASN A 154 -24.58 20.94 20.45
N VAL A 155 -24.26 19.66 20.24
CA VAL A 155 -22.91 19.18 19.89
C VAL A 155 -22.92 18.28 18.65
N LEU A 156 -23.86 17.33 18.55
CA LEU A 156 -23.98 16.43 17.40
C LEU A 156 -24.37 17.18 16.12
N GLY A 157 -23.87 16.72 14.97
CA GLY A 157 -24.12 17.32 13.65
C GLY A 157 -23.30 18.58 13.32
N LYS A 158 -22.66 19.22 14.30
CA LYS A 158 -21.85 20.44 14.08
C LYS A 158 -20.46 20.11 13.52
N ALA A 159 -20.00 20.91 12.55
CA ALA A 159 -18.67 20.83 11.94
C ALA A 159 -17.55 21.35 12.87
N SER A 160 -17.40 20.74 14.04
CA SER A 160 -16.36 21.07 15.02
C SER A 160 -14.97 20.57 14.55
N PRO A 161 -13.89 21.35 14.70
CA PRO A 161 -12.54 20.87 14.46
C PRO A 161 -12.18 19.64 15.29
N HIS A 162 -11.28 18.79 14.78
CA HIS A 162 -10.77 17.64 15.52
C HIS A 162 -10.14 18.07 16.85
N VAL A 163 -10.48 17.39 17.95
CA VAL A 163 -10.14 17.82 19.33
C VAL A 163 -8.63 17.93 19.63
N ALA A 164 -7.78 17.34 18.79
CA ALA A 164 -6.32 17.48 18.88
C ALA A 164 -5.70 18.37 17.79
N ALA A 165 -6.48 18.99 16.90
CA ALA A 165 -6.00 19.69 15.72
C ALA A 165 -4.93 20.75 16.03
N LEU A 166 -5.20 21.66 16.99
CA LEU A 166 -4.23 22.68 17.41
C LEU A 166 -2.92 22.07 17.92
N LYS A 167 -3.00 20.95 18.64
CA LYS A 167 -1.80 20.24 19.14
C LYS A 167 -1.04 19.56 18.00
N GLN A 168 -1.73 19.12 16.95
CA GLN A 168 -1.12 18.53 15.76
C GLN A 168 -0.45 19.59 14.90
N THR A 169 -1.02 20.79 14.76
CA THR A 169 -0.41 21.91 14.03
C THR A 169 0.73 22.58 14.78
N CYS A 170 0.73 22.57 16.11
CA CYS A 170 1.77 23.18 16.95
C CYS A 170 2.84 22.19 17.46
N GLY A 171 2.82 20.92 17.03
CA GLY A 171 3.80 19.90 17.45
C GLY A 171 3.60 19.32 18.87
N GLU A 172 2.63 19.82 19.65
CA GLU A 172 2.33 19.33 21.02
C GLU A 172 1.69 17.92 21.07
N ALA A 173 1.29 17.35 19.92
CA ALA A 173 0.48 16.14 19.84
C ALA A 173 1.28 14.83 19.97
N GLN A 174 2.03 14.66 21.07
CA GLN A 174 2.81 13.46 21.43
C GLN A 174 2.27 12.13 20.85
N TYR A 175 3.00 11.53 19.92
CA TYR A 175 2.87 10.17 19.42
C TYR A 175 3.74 9.20 20.26
N THR A 176 3.96 7.97 19.79
CA THR A 176 4.65 6.92 20.57
C THR A 176 6.14 7.19 20.77
N ASP A 177 6.84 7.72 19.76
CA ASP A 177 8.28 8.01 19.88
C ASP A 177 8.55 9.34 20.62
N ASP A 178 7.62 10.29 20.54
CA ASP A 178 7.59 11.54 21.32
C ASP A 178 7.44 11.32 22.86
N ILE A 179 7.46 10.07 23.33
CA ILE A 179 7.55 9.73 24.75
C ILE A 179 9.01 9.93 25.19
N PRO A 180 9.28 10.79 26.20
CA PRO A 180 10.64 11.06 26.66
C PRO A 180 11.43 9.80 27.00
N VAL A 181 12.72 9.80 26.66
CA VAL A 181 13.64 8.67 26.92
C VAL A 181 13.68 8.35 28.41
N GLN A 182 13.48 7.07 28.73
CA GLN A 182 13.50 6.52 30.07
C GLN A 182 14.95 6.23 30.51
N LYS A 183 15.20 6.28 31.83
CA LYS A 183 16.52 5.96 32.36
C LYS A 183 16.90 4.51 32.00
N ASN A 184 18.10 4.34 31.45
CA ASN A 184 18.65 3.07 30.97
C ASN A 184 17.83 2.39 29.84
N GLU A 185 17.07 3.15 29.04
CA GLU A 185 16.44 2.65 27.82
C GLU A 185 17.47 2.07 26.82
N LEU A 186 16.99 1.25 25.88
CA LEU A 186 17.73 0.67 24.77
C LEU A 186 16.97 0.91 23.46
N TYR A 187 17.71 1.08 22.38
CA TYR A 187 17.19 1.14 21.02
C TYR A 187 17.39 -0.21 20.35
N GLY A 188 16.33 -0.73 19.73
CA GLY A 188 16.36 -1.97 18.96
C GLY A 188 16.33 -1.72 17.46
N CYS A 189 17.07 -2.51 16.69
CA CYS A 189 17.03 -2.55 15.22
C CYS A 189 16.97 -4.02 14.77
N LEU A 190 16.07 -4.34 13.84
CA LEU A 190 15.80 -5.71 13.42
C LEU A 190 16.89 -6.23 12.48
N VAL A 191 17.27 -7.50 12.65
CA VAL A 191 17.99 -8.26 11.63
C VAL A 191 16.93 -8.96 10.77
N LEU A 192 16.89 -8.62 9.48
CA LEU A 192 15.83 -9.03 8.55
C LEU A 192 16.39 -9.91 7.42
N SER A 193 15.57 -10.85 6.95
CA SER A 193 15.88 -11.68 5.79
C SER A 193 16.17 -10.84 4.55
N THR A 194 17.26 -11.16 3.86
CA THR A 194 17.60 -10.60 2.54
C THR A 194 17.11 -11.47 1.38
N LYS A 195 16.51 -12.64 1.67
CA LYS A 195 16.09 -13.65 0.69
C LYS A 195 14.58 -13.84 0.69
N ALA A 196 14.00 -14.06 -0.49
CA ALA A 196 12.57 -14.32 -0.64
C ALA A 196 12.19 -15.75 -0.22
N HIS A 197 13.02 -16.74 -0.53
CA HIS A 197 12.84 -18.12 -0.07
C HIS A 197 14.23 -18.76 0.09
N ALA A 198 14.59 -19.19 1.31
CA ALA A 198 15.89 -19.79 1.59
C ALA A 198 15.92 -20.51 2.92
N LYS A 199 16.77 -21.53 3.08
CA LYS A 199 17.15 -22.03 4.41
C LYS A 199 18.19 -21.09 5.03
N ILE A 200 18.13 -20.90 6.34
CA ILE A 200 19.19 -20.26 7.13
C ILE A 200 20.24 -21.32 7.44
N THR A 201 21.48 -21.15 6.95
CA THR A 201 22.57 -22.10 7.22
C THR A 201 23.44 -21.68 8.40
N SER A 202 23.55 -20.37 8.67
CA SER A 202 24.18 -19.85 9.88
C SER A 202 23.71 -18.42 10.20
N VAL A 203 23.73 -18.06 11.49
CA VAL A 203 23.54 -16.68 11.98
C VAL A 203 24.71 -16.34 12.90
N ASN A 204 25.63 -15.51 12.43
CA ASN A 204 26.79 -15.07 13.21
C ASN A 204 26.62 -13.60 13.62
N TYR A 205 26.15 -13.41 14.85
CA TYR A 205 25.96 -12.10 15.48
C TYR A 205 27.15 -11.62 16.33
N ALA A 206 28.19 -12.44 16.53
CA ALA A 206 29.30 -12.07 17.42
C ALA A 206 29.99 -10.74 17.03
N PRO A 207 30.28 -10.44 15.74
CA PRO A 207 30.84 -9.15 15.33
C PRO A 207 29.95 -7.94 15.60
N ALA A 208 28.66 -8.13 15.89
CA ALA A 208 27.77 -7.05 16.31
C ALA A 208 27.95 -6.72 17.80
N LEU A 209 28.27 -7.70 18.65
CA LEU A 209 28.48 -7.50 20.09
C LEU A 209 29.82 -6.82 20.39
N ASP A 210 30.81 -6.95 19.50
CA ASP A 210 32.10 -6.24 19.59
C ASP A 210 32.00 -4.73 19.25
N LEU A 211 30.86 -4.25 18.74
CA LEU A 211 30.68 -2.86 18.34
C LEU A 211 30.33 -1.93 19.52
N PRO A 212 30.96 -0.74 19.63
CA PRO A 212 30.65 0.23 20.68
C PRO A 212 29.16 0.56 20.80
N GLY A 213 28.66 0.56 22.03
CA GLY A 213 27.26 0.88 22.35
C GLY A 213 26.26 -0.25 22.13
N VAL A 214 26.62 -1.33 21.42
CA VAL A 214 25.79 -2.55 21.35
C VAL A 214 25.81 -3.27 22.70
N VAL A 215 24.67 -3.84 23.09
CA VAL A 215 24.44 -4.39 24.43
C VAL A 215 23.98 -5.84 24.39
N GLN A 216 23.17 -6.24 23.41
CA GLN A 216 22.60 -7.59 23.33
C GLN A 216 22.05 -7.91 21.94
N TYR A 217 22.03 -9.19 21.56
CA TYR A 217 21.26 -9.74 20.46
C TYR A 217 20.13 -10.64 21.00
N VAL A 218 18.98 -10.66 20.32
CA VAL A 218 17.79 -11.42 20.74
C VAL A 218 17.15 -12.09 19.53
N ASP A 219 16.82 -13.38 19.63
CA ASP A 219 16.23 -14.18 18.55
C ASP A 219 15.20 -15.21 19.08
N HIS A 220 14.88 -16.24 18.29
CA HIS A 220 13.95 -17.30 18.67
C HIS A 220 14.41 -18.14 19.87
N THR A 221 15.71 -18.17 20.20
CA THR A 221 16.26 -18.95 21.32
C THR A 221 15.96 -18.31 22.69
N ASP A 222 15.60 -17.03 22.71
CA ASP A 222 15.18 -16.31 23.92
C ASP A 222 13.69 -16.48 24.26
N MET A 223 12.92 -17.12 23.37
CA MET A 223 11.51 -17.42 23.62
C MET A 223 11.35 -18.40 24.80
N PRO A 224 10.27 -18.28 25.59
CA PRO A 224 10.05 -19.16 26.74
C PRO A 224 9.83 -20.63 26.35
N SER A 225 9.38 -20.88 25.11
CA SER A 225 9.40 -22.19 24.44
C SER A 225 9.39 -21.99 22.91
N PRO A 226 9.71 -23.01 22.10
CA PRO A 226 9.65 -22.91 20.63
C PRO A 226 8.26 -22.53 20.13
N GLU A 227 7.20 -23.04 20.77
CA GLU A 227 5.80 -22.78 20.41
C GLU A 227 5.42 -21.31 20.67
N ALA A 228 6.03 -20.66 21.66
CA ALA A 228 5.77 -19.24 21.95
C ALA A 228 6.26 -18.30 20.83
N ASN A 229 7.05 -18.78 19.87
CA ASN A 229 7.49 -18.02 18.70
C ASN A 229 6.37 -17.80 17.66
N CYS A 230 5.21 -18.46 17.74
CA CYS A 230 4.13 -18.29 16.75
C CYS A 230 3.15 -17.14 17.05
N TRP A 231 2.58 -16.53 16.02
CA TRP A 231 1.52 -15.51 16.10
C TRP A 231 0.70 -15.41 14.80
N GLY A 232 -0.30 -14.53 14.78
CA GLY A 232 -1.13 -14.24 13.59
C GLY A 232 -2.50 -14.91 13.63
N ALA A 233 -3.37 -14.48 14.56
CA ALA A 233 -4.72 -15.01 14.65
C ALA A 233 -5.51 -14.73 13.35
N PRO A 234 -6.42 -15.64 12.91
CA PRO A 234 -6.90 -16.82 13.62
C PRO A 234 -6.12 -18.11 13.37
N VAL A 235 -5.12 -18.12 12.47
CA VAL A 235 -4.44 -19.36 12.02
C VAL A 235 -3.17 -19.64 12.83
N CYS A 236 -2.50 -18.57 13.28
CA CYS A 236 -1.23 -18.61 14.01
C CYS A 236 -0.06 -19.20 13.19
N ASP A 237 -0.05 -18.92 11.88
CA ASP A 237 0.89 -19.46 10.89
C ASP A 237 2.15 -18.60 10.67
N GLU A 238 2.37 -17.55 11.47
CA GLU A 238 3.55 -16.69 11.40
C GLU A 238 4.46 -16.82 12.63
N THR A 239 5.75 -16.52 12.48
CA THR A 239 6.69 -16.43 13.60
C THR A 239 7.10 -14.99 13.95
N PHE A 240 7.53 -14.75 15.19
CA PHE A 240 8.19 -13.49 15.56
C PHE A 240 9.59 -13.42 14.97
N PHE A 241 10.32 -14.55 14.99
CA PHE A 241 11.62 -14.72 14.34
C PHE A 241 11.63 -15.98 13.48
N ALA A 242 12.32 -15.93 12.33
CA ALA A 242 12.68 -17.11 11.55
C ALA A 242 13.59 -18.06 12.37
N VAL A 243 13.59 -19.34 11.99
CA VAL A 243 14.39 -20.40 12.63
C VAL A 243 15.28 -21.04 11.57
N ASP A 244 14.80 -22.08 10.88
CA ASP A 244 15.56 -22.80 9.86
C ASP A 244 15.34 -22.27 8.43
N GLU A 245 14.23 -21.57 8.17
CA GLU A 245 13.79 -21.18 6.83
C GLU A 245 13.15 -19.77 6.82
N VAL A 246 13.39 -19.02 5.74
CA VAL A 246 12.78 -17.70 5.48
C VAL A 246 11.89 -17.75 4.24
N PHE A 247 10.69 -17.18 4.34
CA PHE A 247 9.64 -17.22 3.32
C PHE A 247 9.32 -15.85 2.70
N THR A 248 9.93 -14.78 3.19
CA THR A 248 9.94 -13.47 2.52
C THR A 248 11.23 -12.70 2.84
N THR A 249 11.66 -11.85 1.90
CA THR A 249 12.56 -10.74 2.22
C THR A 249 11.85 -9.85 3.24
N GLY A 250 12.57 -9.38 4.27
CA GLY A 250 11.99 -8.61 5.37
C GLY A 250 11.47 -9.46 6.54
N GLN A 251 11.46 -10.79 6.50
CA GLN A 251 11.11 -11.61 7.67
C GLN A 251 12.14 -11.39 8.80
N PRO A 252 11.74 -11.11 10.05
CA PRO A 252 12.70 -10.94 11.14
C PRO A 252 13.43 -12.25 11.48
N ILE A 253 14.72 -12.14 11.77
CA ILE A 253 15.60 -13.24 12.21
C ILE A 253 16.06 -12.98 13.66
N GLY A 254 16.25 -11.71 14.03
CA GLY A 254 16.57 -11.28 15.39
C GLY A 254 16.43 -9.77 15.56
N ILE A 255 16.83 -9.27 16.72
CA ILE A 255 16.92 -7.83 17.03
C ILE A 255 18.20 -7.53 17.80
N VAL A 256 18.96 -6.53 17.33
CA VAL A 256 20.13 -5.98 18.04
C VAL A 256 19.70 -4.82 18.92
N LEU A 257 20.16 -4.80 20.16
CA LEU A 257 19.89 -3.77 21.15
C LEU A 257 21.15 -2.97 21.46
N ALA A 258 21.04 -1.64 21.50
CA ALA A 258 22.14 -0.72 21.79
C ALA A 258 21.70 0.51 22.60
N ASP A 259 22.66 1.28 23.08
CA ASP A 259 22.43 2.57 23.77
C ASP A 259 21.88 3.68 22.86
N SER A 260 22.01 3.54 21.53
CA SER A 260 21.50 4.48 20.53
C SER A 260 20.98 3.76 19.28
N ALA A 261 20.03 4.37 18.57
CA ALA A 261 19.52 3.84 17.31
C ALA A 261 20.61 3.68 16.23
N ALA A 262 21.62 4.56 16.23
CA ALA A 262 22.75 4.49 15.31
C ALA A 262 23.63 3.25 15.58
N HIS A 263 23.93 2.96 16.85
CA HIS A 263 24.69 1.77 17.24
C HIS A 263 23.87 0.48 17.03
N ALA A 264 22.56 0.49 17.31
CA ALA A 264 21.69 -0.65 17.02
C ALA A 264 21.67 -0.98 15.52
N SER A 265 21.55 0.05 14.68
CA SER A 265 21.59 -0.08 13.21
C SER A 265 22.97 -0.50 12.68
N ALA A 266 24.06 -0.09 13.33
CA ALA A 266 25.41 -0.57 13.01
C ALA A 266 25.59 -2.06 13.37
N GLY A 267 25.13 -2.46 14.56
CA GLY A 267 25.14 -3.87 14.99
C GLY A 267 24.29 -4.77 14.11
N ALA A 268 23.07 -4.35 13.75
CA ALA A 268 22.20 -5.12 12.85
C ALA A 268 22.85 -5.37 11.47
N ARG A 269 23.67 -4.44 10.96
CA ARG A 269 24.47 -4.63 9.73
C ARG A 269 25.72 -5.49 9.90
N ALA A 270 26.18 -5.73 11.13
CA ALA A 270 27.34 -6.56 11.44
C ALA A 270 26.99 -8.04 11.65
N VAL A 271 25.73 -8.35 11.94
CA VAL A 271 25.22 -9.74 11.94
C VAL A 271 25.28 -10.31 10.53
N LYS A 272 25.96 -11.44 10.37
CA LYS A 272 26.04 -12.18 9.11
C LYS A 272 25.04 -13.32 9.13
N VAL A 273 24.22 -13.43 8.10
CA VAL A 273 23.33 -14.57 7.87
C VAL A 273 23.72 -15.23 6.55
N GLU A 274 23.91 -16.54 6.60
CA GLU A 274 24.23 -17.36 5.43
C GLU A 274 22.99 -18.16 5.02
N TYR A 275 22.80 -18.35 3.71
CA TYR A 275 21.55 -18.84 3.13
C TYR A 275 21.78 -19.88 2.04
N GLU A 276 20.92 -20.90 2.01
CA GLU A 276 20.73 -21.80 0.86
C GLU A 276 19.45 -21.37 0.13
N ASP A 277 19.57 -20.78 -1.07
CA ASP A 277 18.41 -20.27 -1.83
C ASP A 277 17.46 -21.40 -2.27
N LEU A 278 16.16 -21.22 -2.01
CA LEU A 278 15.10 -22.17 -2.37
C LEU A 278 14.25 -21.65 -3.54
N PRO A 279 13.55 -22.53 -4.30
CA PRO A 279 12.65 -22.11 -5.36
C PRO A 279 11.48 -21.27 -4.83
N ALA A 280 11.48 -19.98 -5.13
CA ALA A 280 10.42 -19.06 -4.71
C ALA A 280 9.19 -19.10 -5.64
N ILE A 281 8.06 -18.61 -5.14
CA ILE A 281 6.82 -18.32 -5.88
C ILE A 281 6.54 -16.83 -5.77
N PHE A 282 6.54 -16.10 -6.89
CA PHE A 282 6.39 -14.63 -6.91
C PHE A 282 5.05 -14.14 -7.48
N THR A 283 4.41 -14.93 -8.34
CA THR A 283 3.18 -14.54 -9.05
C THR A 283 1.98 -15.38 -8.62
N MET A 284 0.77 -14.87 -8.85
CA MET A 284 -0.47 -15.63 -8.62
C MET A 284 -0.59 -16.78 -9.63
N GLU A 285 -0.05 -16.57 -10.82
CA GLU A 285 0.06 -17.53 -11.92
C GLU A 285 0.92 -18.74 -11.52
N GLU A 286 2.13 -18.52 -10.98
CA GLU A 286 2.98 -19.59 -10.44
C GLU A 286 2.33 -20.32 -9.25
N ALA A 287 1.65 -19.59 -8.37
CA ALA A 287 0.94 -20.18 -7.23
C ALA A 287 -0.22 -21.09 -7.68
N ILE A 288 -0.93 -20.71 -8.75
CA ILE A 288 -2.01 -21.52 -9.34
C ILE A 288 -1.43 -22.75 -10.06
N GLU A 289 -0.32 -22.60 -10.80
CA GLU A 289 0.34 -23.72 -11.52
C GLU A 289 0.91 -24.78 -10.56
N LYS A 290 1.46 -24.34 -9.41
CA LYS A 290 2.09 -25.20 -8.40
C LYS A 290 1.13 -25.65 -7.27
N GLU A 291 -0.17 -25.40 -7.43
CA GLU A 291 -1.24 -25.63 -6.43
C GLU A 291 -0.95 -25.08 -5.01
N SER A 292 -0.20 -23.98 -4.92
CA SER A 292 0.27 -23.39 -3.65
C SER A 292 -0.81 -22.51 -3.01
N PHE A 293 -1.72 -23.15 -2.29
CA PHE A 293 -2.85 -22.54 -1.61
C PHE A 293 -2.78 -22.74 -0.08
N PHE A 294 -3.46 -21.88 0.68
CA PHE A 294 -3.77 -22.15 2.08
C PHE A 294 -4.93 -23.15 2.18
N ASP A 295 -4.82 -24.16 3.04
CA ASP A 295 -5.77 -25.27 3.12
C ASP A 295 -7.04 -24.89 3.90
N HIS A 296 -8.02 -24.28 3.20
CA HIS A 296 -9.31 -23.87 3.78
C HIS A 296 -10.48 -24.69 3.25
N TYR A 297 -10.52 -25.98 3.62
CA TYR A 297 -11.64 -26.87 3.30
C TYR A 297 -12.60 -27.02 4.49
N ARG A 298 -13.93 -27.08 4.23
CA ARG A 298 -14.95 -27.27 5.27
C ARG A 298 -15.98 -28.33 4.89
N TYR A 299 -16.17 -29.30 5.77
CA TYR A 299 -17.42 -30.05 5.90
C TYR A 299 -17.65 -30.39 7.38
N ILE A 300 -18.87 -30.77 7.73
CA ILE A 300 -19.23 -31.27 9.07
C ILE A 300 -19.85 -32.65 8.89
N LYS A 301 -19.32 -33.67 9.56
CA LYS A 301 -20.08 -34.92 9.78
C LYS A 301 -19.90 -35.46 11.21
N LYS A 302 -21.00 -36.03 11.67
CA LYS A 302 -21.34 -36.46 13.02
C LYS A 302 -20.91 -37.90 13.30
N GLY A 303 -20.24 -38.12 14.44
CA GLY A 303 -20.32 -39.33 15.25
C GLY A 303 -21.11 -39.07 16.54
N GLU A 304 -21.03 -39.93 17.53
CA GLU A 304 -21.64 -39.74 18.87
C GLU A 304 -20.56 -39.88 19.96
N PRO A 305 -19.80 -38.81 20.28
CA PRO A 305 -18.66 -38.87 21.20
C PRO A 305 -19.06 -39.13 22.66
N GLU A 306 -20.31 -38.86 23.06
CA GLU A 306 -20.83 -39.14 24.38
C GLU A 306 -20.68 -40.65 24.74
N LYS A 307 -21.02 -41.52 23.78
CA LYS A 307 -20.91 -42.99 23.90
C LYS A 307 -19.47 -43.52 23.96
N ALA A 308 -18.46 -42.67 23.69
CA ALA A 308 -17.06 -43.02 23.88
C ALA A 308 -16.62 -42.75 25.33
N PHE A 309 -17.09 -41.67 25.95
CA PHE A 309 -16.81 -41.37 27.35
C PHE A 309 -17.52 -42.33 28.32
N GLU A 310 -18.75 -42.78 27.99
CA GLU A 310 -19.47 -43.82 28.77
C GLU A 310 -18.76 -45.19 28.80
N LYS A 311 -17.74 -45.41 27.96
CA LYS A 311 -16.98 -46.67 27.85
C LYS A 311 -15.49 -46.52 28.19
N ALA A 312 -15.08 -45.38 28.74
CA ALA A 312 -13.70 -45.18 29.19
C ALA A 312 -13.54 -45.69 30.63
N ASP A 313 -12.81 -46.79 30.82
CA ASP A 313 -12.59 -47.38 32.15
C ASP A 313 -11.96 -46.39 33.16
N HIS A 314 -11.14 -45.44 32.66
CA HIS A 314 -10.50 -44.39 33.46
C HIS A 314 -10.52 -43.02 32.75
N VAL A 315 -10.73 -41.95 33.53
CA VAL A 315 -10.68 -40.54 33.10
C VAL A 315 -9.96 -39.72 34.19
N PHE A 316 -9.04 -38.83 33.83
CA PHE A 316 -8.19 -38.07 34.77
C PHE A 316 -8.01 -36.59 34.37
N SER A 317 -7.69 -35.70 35.34
CA SER A 317 -7.42 -34.27 35.12
C SER A 317 -6.56 -33.63 36.24
N GLY A 318 -5.92 -32.47 35.97
CA GLY A 318 -5.02 -31.68 36.86
C GLY A 318 -5.27 -30.15 36.74
N VAL A 319 -4.50 -29.18 37.28
CA VAL A 319 -3.04 -29.04 37.53
C VAL A 319 -2.74 -28.00 38.67
N SER A 320 -1.46 -27.77 39.02
CA SER A 320 -0.86 -27.10 40.20
C SER A 320 -0.77 -25.53 40.26
N ARG A 321 0.08 -24.96 41.15
CA ARG A 321 0.22 -23.52 41.53
C ARG A 321 1.66 -22.95 41.41
N ILE A 322 1.83 -21.63 41.15
CA ILE A 322 2.58 -20.59 41.94
C ILE A 322 2.54 -19.19 41.24
N GLY A 323 3.21 -18.12 41.70
CA GLY A 323 2.87 -16.69 41.36
C GLY A 323 4.00 -15.64 41.18
N TRP A 324 3.67 -14.46 40.61
CA TRP A 324 4.59 -13.57 39.87
C TRP A 324 4.27 -12.03 39.89
N ARG A 325 5.16 -11.18 39.32
CA ARG A 325 5.09 -9.67 39.21
C ARG A 325 4.20 -9.12 38.04
N LYS A 326 4.40 -7.87 37.54
CA LYS A 326 3.60 -7.15 36.50
C LYS A 326 4.50 -6.39 35.47
N TRP A 327 3.98 -6.09 34.27
CA TRP A 327 4.64 -5.43 33.11
C TRP A 327 3.79 -4.30 32.48
N LYS A 328 4.35 -3.49 31.56
CA LYS A 328 3.69 -2.37 30.87
C LYS A 328 4.45 -1.87 29.64
N PHE A 329 3.76 -1.59 28.53
CA PHE A 329 4.33 -0.97 27.32
C PHE A 329 3.42 0.15 26.73
N TRP A 330 3.92 0.82 25.68
CA TRP A 330 3.18 1.71 24.79
C TRP A 330 3.40 1.27 23.35
N SER A 331 2.41 1.39 22.46
CA SER A 331 2.60 1.01 21.05
C SER A 331 1.74 1.82 20.09
N GLY A 332 2.12 1.76 18.81
CA GLY A 332 1.37 2.33 17.69
C GLY A 332 0.39 1.33 17.05
N THR A 333 -0.40 0.61 17.85
CA THR A 333 -1.36 -0.41 17.35
C THR A 333 -2.78 0.13 17.20
N GLN A 334 -3.56 -0.42 16.27
CA GLN A 334 -5.03 -0.30 16.24
C GLN A 334 -5.71 -1.32 17.16
N ASN A 335 -5.01 -2.39 17.55
CA ASN A 335 -5.54 -3.56 18.23
C ASN A 335 -4.79 -3.82 19.55
N PRO A 336 -5.04 -3.00 20.60
CA PRO A 336 -4.32 -3.12 21.86
C PRO A 336 -4.56 -4.44 22.58
N THR A 337 -5.72 -5.08 22.37
CA THR A 337 -6.12 -6.34 23.00
C THR A 337 -5.31 -7.52 22.47
N GLU A 338 -5.23 -7.72 21.17
CA GLU A 338 -4.44 -8.84 20.61
C GLU A 338 -2.93 -8.60 20.81
N THR A 339 -2.49 -7.34 20.76
CA THR A 339 -1.13 -6.96 21.17
C THR A 339 -0.85 -7.34 22.63
N GLN A 340 -1.81 -7.17 23.55
CA GLN A 340 -1.68 -7.60 24.96
C GLN A 340 -1.56 -9.13 25.07
N THR A 341 -2.38 -9.89 24.33
CA THR A 341 -2.34 -11.36 24.32
C THR A 341 -0.98 -11.90 23.86
N TYR A 342 -0.49 -11.45 22.71
CA TYR A 342 0.78 -11.95 22.18
C TYR A 342 2.01 -11.44 22.94
N VAL A 343 1.97 -10.22 23.48
CA VAL A 343 3.02 -9.77 24.42
C VAL A 343 3.01 -10.60 25.71
N ALA A 344 1.84 -11.08 26.17
CA ALA A 344 1.75 -11.97 27.33
C ALA A 344 2.34 -13.36 27.04
N GLN A 345 2.11 -13.90 25.85
CA GLN A 345 2.70 -15.16 25.38
C GLN A 345 4.24 -15.11 25.35
N VAL A 346 4.85 -14.19 24.60
CA VAL A 346 6.33 -14.11 24.50
C VAL A 346 6.98 -13.72 25.83
N CYS A 347 6.29 -12.94 26.68
CA CYS A 347 6.78 -12.63 28.01
C CYS A 347 6.62 -13.78 29.03
N ASP A 348 5.92 -14.87 28.70
CA ASP A 348 5.51 -15.92 29.64
C ASP A 348 4.84 -15.37 30.90
N VAL A 349 3.71 -14.69 30.71
CA VAL A 349 2.88 -14.14 31.79
C VAL A 349 1.40 -14.18 31.45
N ALA A 350 0.53 -14.18 32.47
CA ALA A 350 -0.91 -13.99 32.25
C ALA A 350 -1.21 -12.59 31.69
N ALA A 351 -2.21 -12.46 30.81
CA ALA A 351 -2.56 -11.21 30.13
C ALA A 351 -2.85 -10.04 31.10
N ASN A 352 -3.39 -10.29 32.30
CA ASN A 352 -3.62 -9.26 33.32
C ASN A 352 -2.33 -8.66 33.95
N LYS A 353 -1.17 -9.25 33.64
CA LYS A 353 0.15 -8.70 33.96
C LYS A 353 0.66 -7.75 32.88
N VAL A 354 0.08 -7.77 31.69
CA VAL A 354 0.50 -7.00 30.52
C VAL A 354 -0.43 -5.80 30.34
N VAL A 355 0.16 -4.66 30.00
CA VAL A 355 -0.55 -3.39 29.81
C VAL A 355 -0.17 -2.81 28.46
N SER A 356 -1.10 -2.89 27.50
CA SER A 356 -1.04 -2.20 26.21
C SER A 356 -1.59 -0.77 26.35
N LYS A 357 -0.91 0.23 25.80
CA LYS A 357 -1.38 1.63 25.80
C LYS A 357 -1.17 2.32 24.46
N VAL A 358 -2.25 2.88 23.94
CA VAL A 358 -2.29 3.71 22.73
C VAL A 358 -2.87 5.07 23.09
N LYS A 359 -2.20 6.16 22.72
CA LYS A 359 -2.67 7.55 22.94
C LYS A 359 -3.30 8.16 21.69
N ARG A 360 -2.71 7.85 20.53
CA ARG A 360 -3.09 8.27 19.17
C ARG A 360 -2.19 7.54 18.17
N LEU A 361 -2.57 7.53 16.90
CA LEU A 361 -1.76 6.97 15.80
C LEU A 361 -1.47 8.07 14.76
N GLY A 362 -0.24 8.11 14.26
CA GLY A 362 0.14 8.87 13.06
C GLY A 362 -0.35 8.18 11.78
N GLY A 363 -1.65 7.93 11.69
CA GLY A 363 -2.24 7.02 10.70
C GLY A 363 -1.98 5.53 10.97
N GLY A 364 -2.80 4.68 10.35
CA GLY A 364 -2.68 3.22 10.41
C GLY A 364 -3.41 2.52 9.28
N PHE A 365 -4.64 2.95 8.99
CA PHE A 365 -5.42 2.55 7.80
C PHE A 365 -5.66 1.03 7.63
N GLY A 366 -5.41 0.22 8.67
CA GLY A 366 -5.45 -1.25 8.65
C GLY A 366 -4.08 -1.90 8.86
N GLY A 367 -2.98 -1.31 8.35
CA GLY A 367 -1.62 -1.88 8.50
C GLY A 367 -1.09 -1.94 9.94
N LYS A 368 -1.85 -1.43 10.92
CA LYS A 368 -1.56 -1.51 12.36
C LYS A 368 -2.59 -2.35 13.13
N GLU A 369 -3.43 -3.10 12.43
CA GLU A 369 -4.48 -3.98 12.97
C GLU A 369 -3.91 -5.31 13.47
N THR A 370 -3.08 -5.99 12.66
CA THR A 370 -2.30 -7.18 13.06
C THR A 370 -0.80 -6.88 13.10
N ARG A 371 -0.22 -6.37 12.00
CA ARG A 371 1.23 -6.36 11.74
C ARG A 371 2.10 -5.64 12.79
N SER A 372 1.53 -4.68 13.53
CA SER A 372 2.23 -4.02 14.64
C SER A 372 2.50 -4.94 15.85
N ILE A 373 1.81 -6.08 15.94
CA ILE A 373 1.93 -7.06 17.03
C ILE A 373 3.29 -7.77 17.00
N GLN A 374 3.80 -8.15 15.81
CA GLN A 374 5.11 -8.80 15.66
C GLN A 374 6.21 -7.97 16.33
N LEU A 375 6.28 -6.68 15.98
CA LEU A 375 7.24 -5.74 16.57
C LEU A 375 7.02 -5.57 18.08
N CYS A 376 5.77 -5.50 18.55
CA CYS A 376 5.48 -5.38 19.98
C CYS A 376 5.93 -6.63 20.77
N GLY A 377 5.77 -7.83 20.20
CA GLY A 377 6.26 -9.09 20.77
C GLY A 377 7.78 -9.10 20.87
N ILE A 378 8.46 -8.89 19.74
CA ILE A 378 9.93 -8.81 19.64
C ILE A 378 10.52 -7.80 20.66
N VAL A 379 9.99 -6.58 20.70
CA VAL A 379 10.45 -5.53 21.62
C VAL A 379 10.17 -5.87 23.08
N SER A 380 9.06 -6.56 23.37
CA SER A 380 8.74 -6.98 24.75
C SER A 380 9.64 -8.13 25.23
N LEU A 381 9.97 -9.08 24.35
CA LEU A 381 10.95 -10.13 24.64
C LEU A 381 12.34 -9.54 24.90
N ALA A 382 12.76 -8.58 24.06
CA ALA A 382 14.01 -7.84 24.25
C ALA A 382 14.06 -7.08 25.60
N ALA A 383 12.95 -6.46 26.01
CA ALA A 383 12.83 -5.81 27.31
C ALA A 383 12.82 -6.82 28.48
N LYS A 384 12.22 -8.01 28.30
CA LYS A 384 12.28 -9.13 29.25
C LYS A 384 13.71 -9.64 29.44
N LYS A 385 14.43 -9.96 28.35
CA LYS A 385 15.82 -10.48 28.39
C LYS A 385 16.78 -9.51 29.07
N THR A 386 16.65 -8.21 28.79
CA THR A 386 17.58 -7.18 29.32
C THR A 386 17.18 -6.58 30.66
N GLY A 387 15.92 -6.75 31.09
CA GLY A 387 15.37 -6.06 32.27
C GLY A 387 15.31 -4.53 32.13
N ARG A 388 15.44 -4.00 30.90
CA ARG A 388 15.52 -2.57 30.57
C ARG A 388 14.36 -2.15 29.67
N PRO A 389 13.94 -0.87 29.66
CA PRO A 389 13.04 -0.36 28.64
C PRO A 389 13.68 -0.51 27.25
N VAL A 390 12.91 -0.97 26.26
CA VAL A 390 13.36 -1.07 24.86
C VAL A 390 12.39 -0.31 23.96
N ARG A 391 12.94 0.44 23.02
CA ARG A 391 12.24 1.18 21.96
C ARG A 391 12.72 0.67 20.61
N CYS A 392 11.79 0.41 19.71
CA CYS A 392 12.07 0.25 18.30
C CYS A 392 11.06 1.09 17.51
N MET A 393 11.58 1.95 16.63
CA MET A 393 10.80 2.63 15.61
C MET A 393 11.41 2.25 14.28
N LEU A 394 10.60 1.64 13.40
CA LEU A 394 11.05 1.23 12.08
C LEU A 394 11.28 2.46 11.20
N ASN A 395 12.35 2.42 10.41
CA ASN A 395 12.57 3.28 9.26
C ASN A 395 11.52 2.97 8.17
N ARG A 396 11.36 3.87 7.17
CA ARG A 396 10.30 3.72 6.16
C ARG A 396 10.50 2.49 5.26
N ASP A 397 11.73 2.14 4.96
CA ASP A 397 12.09 0.92 4.23
C ASP A 397 11.81 -0.34 5.07
N GLU A 398 12.25 -0.38 6.32
CA GLU A 398 11.95 -1.46 7.27
C GLU A 398 10.41 -1.67 7.43
N ASP A 399 9.65 -0.59 7.61
CA ASP A 399 8.17 -0.58 7.65
C ASP A 399 7.58 -1.13 6.35
N MET A 400 8.06 -0.70 5.19
CA MET A 400 7.52 -1.11 3.88
C MET A 400 7.80 -2.56 3.49
N ILE A 401 8.81 -3.21 4.08
CA ILE A 401 9.11 -4.64 3.84
C ILE A 401 8.56 -5.59 4.90
N THR A 402 8.25 -5.09 6.11
CA THR A 402 7.71 -5.91 7.22
C THR A 402 6.18 -5.81 7.38
N SER A 403 5.58 -4.63 7.17
CA SER A 403 4.19 -4.35 7.56
C SER A 403 3.11 -4.73 6.55
N GLY A 404 3.47 -5.43 5.47
CA GLY A 404 2.51 -5.84 4.43
C GLY A 404 1.91 -4.67 3.65
N GLN A 405 1.05 -4.98 2.67
CA GLN A 405 0.31 -3.97 1.90
C GLN A 405 -1.15 -4.42 1.68
N ARG A 406 -1.89 -3.69 0.83
CA ARG A 406 -3.19 -4.15 0.31
C ARG A 406 -2.94 -5.32 -0.64
N HIS A 407 -3.66 -6.42 -0.44
CA HIS A 407 -3.70 -7.57 -1.36
C HIS A 407 -3.91 -7.14 -2.82
N PRO A 408 -2.95 -7.47 -3.72
CA PRO A 408 -3.22 -7.57 -5.15
C PRO A 408 -4.33 -8.58 -5.41
N PHE A 409 -5.14 -8.34 -6.44
CA PHE A 409 -6.16 -9.26 -6.91
C PHE A 409 -6.02 -9.54 -8.41
N LEU A 410 -6.27 -10.77 -8.81
CA LEU A 410 -6.57 -11.20 -10.17
C LEU A 410 -8.02 -11.68 -10.21
N SER A 411 -8.70 -11.48 -11.34
CA SER A 411 -10.06 -12.01 -11.53
C SER A 411 -10.27 -12.51 -12.94
N ARG A 412 -11.10 -13.55 -13.07
CA ARG A 412 -11.57 -14.08 -14.36
C ARG A 412 -13.09 -14.05 -14.32
N TRP A 413 -13.72 -13.37 -15.27
CA TRP A 413 -15.17 -13.15 -15.24
C TRP A 413 -15.82 -13.43 -16.59
N LYS A 414 -17.09 -13.83 -16.53
CA LYS A 414 -17.98 -14.05 -17.68
C LYS A 414 -19.37 -13.53 -17.30
N VAL A 415 -19.79 -12.46 -17.94
CA VAL A 415 -21.09 -11.83 -17.71
C VAL A 415 -22.02 -12.07 -18.91
N ALA A 416 -23.28 -12.38 -18.64
CA ALA A 416 -24.32 -12.52 -19.66
C ALA A 416 -25.27 -11.32 -19.58
N ILE A 417 -25.53 -10.69 -20.71
CA ILE A 417 -26.32 -9.45 -20.85
C ILE A 417 -27.39 -9.68 -21.93
N ASN A 418 -28.59 -9.14 -21.75
CA ASN A 418 -29.62 -9.19 -22.79
C ASN A 418 -29.52 -7.98 -23.76
N LYS A 419 -30.30 -8.00 -24.84
CA LYS A 419 -30.36 -6.92 -25.84
C LYS A 419 -30.73 -5.53 -25.28
N ASP A 420 -31.32 -5.46 -24.09
CA ASP A 420 -31.78 -4.23 -23.43
C ASP A 420 -30.76 -3.74 -22.38
N GLY A 421 -29.56 -4.32 -22.33
CA GLY A 421 -28.49 -3.98 -21.39
C GLY A 421 -28.64 -4.59 -19.98
N LYS A 422 -29.67 -5.42 -19.73
CA LYS A 422 -29.89 -6.05 -18.42
C LYS A 422 -28.95 -7.24 -18.21
N ILE A 423 -28.22 -7.26 -17.08
CA ILE A 423 -27.43 -8.41 -16.65
C ILE A 423 -28.38 -9.59 -16.37
N GLN A 424 -28.06 -10.74 -16.95
CA GLN A 424 -28.76 -12.02 -16.78
C GLN A 424 -27.97 -12.98 -15.90
N ALA A 425 -26.64 -12.99 -16.01
CA ALA A 425 -25.77 -13.81 -15.16
C ALA A 425 -24.36 -13.24 -14.98
N LEU A 426 -23.68 -13.62 -13.90
CA LEU A 426 -22.24 -13.42 -13.68
C LEU A 426 -21.59 -14.69 -13.13
N ASP A 427 -20.50 -15.12 -13.76
CA ASP A 427 -19.60 -16.17 -13.29
C ASP A 427 -18.21 -15.53 -13.09
N LEU A 428 -17.66 -15.61 -11.87
CA LEU A 428 -16.52 -14.79 -11.43
C LEU A 428 -15.59 -15.56 -10.47
N ASP A 429 -14.35 -15.82 -10.91
CA ASP A 429 -13.24 -16.25 -10.05
C ASP A 429 -12.42 -15.05 -9.58
N MET A 430 -12.05 -15.04 -8.30
CA MET A 430 -11.29 -13.98 -7.64
C MET A 430 -10.13 -14.58 -6.84
N PHE A 431 -8.92 -14.16 -7.16
CA PHE A 431 -7.68 -14.60 -6.51
C PHE A 431 -7.04 -13.40 -5.83
N CYS A 432 -6.64 -13.53 -4.56
CA CYS A 432 -5.86 -12.50 -3.88
C CYS A 432 -4.49 -13.04 -3.45
N ASN A 433 -3.43 -12.24 -3.57
CA ASN A 433 -2.13 -12.63 -3.05
C ASN A 433 -2.03 -12.29 -1.55
N GLY A 434 -2.05 -13.33 -0.70
CA GLY A 434 -1.90 -13.21 0.74
C GLY A 434 -0.46 -12.91 1.19
N GLY A 435 0.54 -13.25 0.39
CA GLY A 435 1.94 -13.34 0.82
C GLY A 435 2.23 -14.69 1.49
N TRP A 436 3.19 -14.72 2.42
CA TRP A 436 3.72 -15.98 2.98
C TRP A 436 2.89 -16.56 4.13
N THR A 437 2.18 -15.71 4.88
CA THR A 437 1.20 -16.11 5.92
C THR A 437 -0.20 -15.61 5.61
N GLN A 438 -1.21 -16.18 6.25
CA GLN A 438 -2.60 -15.91 5.92
C GLN A 438 -3.07 -14.53 6.41
N ASP A 439 -2.65 -14.08 7.60
CA ASP A 439 -3.10 -12.82 8.22
C ASP A 439 -4.64 -12.64 8.07
N LEU A 440 -5.11 -11.46 7.68
CA LEU A 440 -6.53 -11.17 7.44
C LEU A 440 -6.99 -11.50 6.00
N SER A 441 -6.17 -12.19 5.19
CA SER A 441 -6.41 -12.41 3.75
C SER A 441 -7.75 -13.06 3.42
N GLY A 442 -8.18 -14.04 4.23
CA GLY A 442 -9.49 -14.70 4.06
C GLY A 442 -10.66 -13.74 4.23
N ALA A 443 -10.66 -12.93 5.30
CA ALA A 443 -11.72 -11.96 5.56
C ALA A 443 -11.72 -10.79 4.55
N VAL A 444 -10.54 -10.44 4.01
CA VAL A 444 -10.39 -9.50 2.88
C VAL A 444 -11.01 -10.09 1.61
N LEU A 445 -10.79 -11.38 1.34
CA LEU A 445 -11.39 -12.09 0.21
C LEU A 445 -12.92 -12.16 0.34
N ASP A 446 -13.45 -12.59 1.49
CA ASP A 446 -14.90 -12.65 1.78
C ASP A 446 -15.59 -11.30 1.55
N ARG A 447 -14.93 -10.20 1.96
CA ARG A 447 -15.43 -8.85 1.72
C ARG A 447 -15.34 -8.45 0.24
N SER A 448 -14.30 -8.87 -0.47
CA SER A 448 -14.18 -8.65 -1.92
C SER A 448 -15.32 -9.37 -2.67
N LEU A 449 -15.58 -10.65 -2.33
CA LEU A 449 -16.68 -11.45 -2.90
C LEU A 449 -18.03 -10.74 -2.69
N SER A 450 -18.37 -10.42 -1.44
CA SER A 450 -19.64 -9.76 -1.05
C SER A 450 -19.83 -8.32 -1.57
N HIS A 451 -18.85 -7.75 -2.27
CA HIS A 451 -18.94 -6.43 -2.90
C HIS A 451 -18.71 -6.48 -4.43
N SER A 452 -18.60 -7.69 -5.01
CA SER A 452 -18.44 -7.91 -6.46
C SER A 452 -19.70 -7.61 -7.29
N ASP A 453 -20.84 -7.41 -6.64
CA ASP A 453 -22.08 -6.91 -7.25
C ASP A 453 -22.12 -5.38 -7.40
N ASN A 454 -21.26 -4.66 -6.68
CA ASN A 454 -21.39 -3.22 -6.40
C ASN A 454 -22.85 -2.79 -6.15
N CYS A 455 -23.46 -2.06 -7.10
CA CYS A 455 -24.83 -1.56 -7.00
C CYS A 455 -25.82 -2.31 -7.91
N TYR A 456 -25.38 -3.41 -8.53
CA TYR A 456 -26.06 -4.02 -9.67
C TYR A 456 -26.83 -5.29 -9.27
N MET A 457 -28.10 -5.36 -9.67
CA MET A 457 -28.93 -6.55 -9.49
C MET A 457 -28.53 -7.60 -10.55
N ILE A 458 -27.95 -8.70 -10.08
CA ILE A 458 -27.52 -9.83 -10.91
C ILE A 458 -28.32 -11.07 -10.48
N PRO A 459 -29.29 -11.54 -11.30
CA PRO A 459 -30.25 -12.55 -10.84
C PRO A 459 -29.69 -13.98 -10.79
N ASN A 460 -28.62 -14.27 -11.53
CA ASN A 460 -27.91 -15.55 -11.49
C ASN A 460 -26.41 -15.27 -11.30
N ILE A 461 -25.82 -15.67 -10.17
CA ILE A 461 -24.46 -15.28 -9.84
C ILE A 461 -23.69 -16.40 -9.14
N HIS A 462 -22.46 -16.64 -9.60
CA HIS A 462 -21.53 -17.61 -9.04
C HIS A 462 -20.18 -16.94 -8.86
N VAL A 463 -19.86 -16.57 -7.62
CA VAL A 463 -18.57 -15.95 -7.25
C VAL A 463 -17.73 -16.97 -6.49
N ARG A 464 -16.45 -17.10 -6.85
CA ARG A 464 -15.49 -18.03 -6.23
C ARG A 464 -14.24 -17.27 -5.80
N GLY A 465 -13.72 -17.59 -4.61
CA GLY A 465 -12.53 -16.95 -4.05
C GLY A 465 -11.39 -17.94 -3.77
N ARG A 466 -10.13 -17.52 -3.97
CA ARG A 466 -8.94 -18.20 -3.41
C ARG A 466 -7.91 -17.20 -2.90
N VAL A 467 -7.22 -17.57 -1.81
CA VAL A 467 -6.02 -16.88 -1.32
C VAL A 467 -4.80 -17.64 -1.86
N CYS A 468 -3.96 -16.96 -2.65
CA CYS A 468 -2.68 -17.48 -3.12
C CYS A 468 -1.61 -17.27 -2.04
N LYS A 469 -0.83 -18.31 -1.75
CA LYS A 469 0.39 -18.22 -0.94
C LYS A 469 1.58 -17.88 -1.86
N THR A 470 2.42 -16.93 -1.49
CA THR A 470 3.61 -16.53 -2.27
C THR A 470 4.75 -16.10 -1.35
N ASN A 471 5.98 -16.06 -1.87
CA ASN A 471 7.16 -15.61 -1.14
C ASN A 471 7.29 -14.07 -1.14
N THR A 472 6.22 -13.40 -0.72
CA THR A 472 6.18 -11.94 -0.50
C THR A 472 5.67 -11.64 0.90
N MET A 473 5.93 -10.42 1.40
CA MET A 473 5.45 -9.99 2.71
C MET A 473 3.92 -10.14 2.83
N SER A 474 3.46 -10.61 3.99
CA SER A 474 2.05 -10.94 4.21
C SER A 474 1.18 -9.68 4.13
N ASN A 475 0.23 -9.70 3.20
CA ASN A 475 -0.71 -8.60 2.97
C ASN A 475 -1.81 -8.62 4.03
N THR A 476 -2.29 -7.43 4.39
CA THR A 476 -3.09 -7.21 5.60
C THR A 476 -4.25 -6.26 5.36
N ALA A 477 -4.94 -5.84 6.42
CA ALA A 477 -5.98 -4.83 6.35
C ALA A 477 -5.48 -3.53 5.68
N PHE A 478 -6.21 -3.07 4.66
CA PHE A 478 -6.10 -1.71 4.14
C PHE A 478 -7.51 -1.17 3.90
N ARG A 479 -7.85 -0.01 4.48
CA ARG A 479 -9.12 0.74 4.38
C ARG A 479 -9.99 0.34 3.17
N GLY A 480 -11.19 -0.17 3.46
CA GLY A 480 -12.09 -0.80 2.51
C GLY A 480 -11.96 -2.33 2.45
N PHE A 481 -10.80 -2.88 2.84
CA PHE A 481 -10.62 -4.27 3.26
C PHE A 481 -11.13 -5.29 2.22
N GLY A 482 -10.57 -5.26 1.01
CA GLY A 482 -11.02 -6.11 -0.11
C GLY A 482 -12.21 -5.57 -0.89
N GLY A 483 -13.13 -4.84 -0.23
CA GLY A 483 -14.28 -4.21 -0.88
C GLY A 483 -13.91 -3.36 -2.11
N PRO A 484 -12.90 -2.46 -2.06
CA PRO A 484 -12.44 -1.72 -3.23
C PRO A 484 -11.95 -2.58 -4.40
N GLN A 485 -11.46 -3.78 -4.14
CA GLN A 485 -11.06 -4.71 -5.19
C GLN A 485 -12.30 -5.35 -5.84
N GLY A 486 -13.27 -5.84 -5.06
CA GLY A 486 -14.55 -6.35 -5.59
C GLY A 486 -15.33 -5.28 -6.39
N LEU A 487 -15.39 -4.05 -5.87
CA LEU A 487 -15.99 -2.90 -6.55
C LEU A 487 -15.26 -2.55 -7.86
N PHE A 488 -13.92 -2.60 -7.88
CA PHE A 488 -13.15 -2.36 -9.10
C PHE A 488 -13.41 -3.43 -10.18
N MET A 489 -13.56 -4.70 -9.79
CA MET A 489 -13.94 -5.78 -10.71
C MET A 489 -15.35 -5.58 -11.27
N ALA A 490 -16.30 -5.14 -10.43
CA ALA A 490 -17.66 -4.80 -10.86
C ALA A 490 -17.65 -3.71 -11.94
N GLU A 491 -16.93 -2.61 -11.71
CA GLU A 491 -16.82 -1.55 -12.72
C GLU A 491 -16.03 -1.98 -13.97
N SER A 492 -15.08 -2.91 -13.83
CA SER A 492 -14.30 -3.42 -14.97
C SER A 492 -15.15 -4.17 -15.98
N TYR A 493 -16.06 -5.06 -15.54
CA TYR A 493 -16.97 -5.73 -16.49
C TYR A 493 -18.09 -4.81 -16.97
N ILE A 494 -18.49 -3.80 -16.19
CA ILE A 494 -19.48 -2.79 -16.61
C ILE A 494 -18.94 -1.91 -17.75
N GLU A 495 -17.74 -1.34 -17.63
CA GLU A 495 -17.15 -0.51 -18.70
C GLU A 495 -16.87 -1.35 -19.97
N GLU A 496 -16.33 -2.59 -19.83
CA GLU A 496 -16.04 -3.49 -20.96
C GLU A 496 -17.33 -3.96 -21.68
N VAL A 497 -18.44 -4.18 -20.97
CA VAL A 497 -19.75 -4.45 -21.59
C VAL A 497 -20.31 -3.20 -22.26
N ALA A 498 -20.18 -2.03 -21.63
CA ALA A 498 -20.71 -0.78 -22.17
C ALA A 498 -20.05 -0.44 -23.52
N ASP A 499 -18.73 -0.52 -23.61
CA ASP A 499 -17.97 -0.28 -24.84
C ASP A 499 -18.35 -1.27 -25.95
N ARG A 500 -18.40 -2.58 -25.64
CA ARG A 500 -18.80 -3.64 -26.59
C ARG A 500 -20.24 -3.53 -27.10
N LEU A 501 -21.14 -2.92 -26.32
CA LEU A 501 -22.52 -2.64 -26.73
C LEU A 501 -22.69 -1.26 -27.40
N GLY A 502 -21.64 -0.43 -27.45
CA GLY A 502 -21.74 0.97 -27.86
C GLY A 502 -22.62 1.82 -26.94
N MET A 503 -22.87 1.37 -25.71
CA MET A 503 -23.79 1.97 -24.76
C MET A 503 -23.03 2.93 -23.81
N PRO A 504 -23.56 4.12 -23.46
CA PRO A 504 -23.00 4.93 -22.40
C PRO A 504 -22.97 4.16 -21.07
N ALA A 505 -21.79 4.00 -20.48
CA ALA A 505 -21.62 3.18 -19.27
C ALA A 505 -22.48 3.65 -18.10
N GLU A 506 -22.74 4.96 -17.96
CA GLU A 506 -23.68 5.48 -16.95
C GLU A 506 -25.12 4.98 -17.15
N LYS A 507 -25.52 4.67 -18.39
CA LYS A 507 -26.84 4.10 -18.68
C LYS A 507 -26.87 2.59 -18.47
N LEU A 508 -25.80 1.87 -18.79
CA LEU A 508 -25.67 0.46 -18.39
C LEU A 508 -25.73 0.30 -16.86
N ARG A 509 -25.12 1.23 -16.12
CA ARG A 509 -25.21 1.32 -14.65
C ARG A 509 -26.64 1.55 -14.18
N GLU A 510 -27.30 2.63 -14.64
CA GLU A 510 -28.69 2.96 -14.31
C GLU A 510 -29.67 1.81 -14.62
N ILE A 511 -29.49 1.14 -15.76
CA ILE A 511 -30.30 -0.02 -16.19
C ILE A 511 -30.19 -1.16 -15.18
N ASN A 512 -29.02 -1.37 -14.55
CA ASN A 512 -28.77 -2.53 -13.71
C ASN A 512 -28.82 -2.27 -12.20
N PHE A 513 -29.13 -1.06 -11.74
CA PHE A 513 -29.26 -0.78 -10.30
C PHE A 513 -30.27 -1.70 -9.61
N TYR A 514 -29.91 -2.11 -8.38
CA TYR A 514 -30.86 -2.65 -7.40
C TYR A 514 -32.05 -1.70 -7.17
N LYS A 515 -33.13 -2.26 -6.63
CA LYS A 515 -34.28 -1.51 -6.07
C LYS A 515 -34.38 -1.73 -4.56
N ALA A 516 -35.18 -0.89 -3.89
CA ALA A 516 -35.48 -1.05 -2.47
C ALA A 516 -36.11 -2.43 -2.18
N ASN A 517 -35.63 -3.07 -1.13
CA ASN A 517 -35.97 -4.43 -0.67
C ASN A 517 -35.59 -5.59 -1.62
N GLU A 518 -34.92 -5.34 -2.75
CA GLU A 518 -34.24 -6.43 -3.47
C GLU A 518 -33.09 -6.98 -2.61
N GLN A 519 -32.79 -8.27 -2.78
CA GLN A 519 -31.74 -8.96 -2.03
C GLN A 519 -30.41 -8.91 -2.76
N THR A 520 -29.31 -8.74 -2.03
CA THR A 520 -27.97 -8.98 -2.55
C THR A 520 -27.78 -10.44 -2.92
N HIS A 521 -26.72 -10.75 -3.66
CA HIS A 521 -26.28 -12.11 -3.97
C HIS A 521 -25.94 -12.99 -2.75
N PHE A 522 -25.92 -12.41 -1.54
CA PHE A 522 -25.78 -13.09 -0.24
C PHE A 522 -27.05 -12.94 0.63
N ASN A 523 -28.21 -12.75 -0.02
CA ASN A 523 -29.56 -12.73 0.55
C ASN A 523 -29.87 -11.59 1.56
N GLN A 524 -29.05 -10.55 1.63
CA GLN A 524 -29.35 -9.37 2.47
C GLN A 524 -30.25 -8.38 1.71
N ALA A 525 -31.43 -8.07 2.25
CA ALA A 525 -32.36 -7.11 1.65
C ALA A 525 -31.90 -5.64 1.82
N LEU A 526 -31.93 -4.88 0.72
CA LEU A 526 -31.51 -3.47 0.66
C LEU A 526 -32.66 -2.52 0.99
N LYS A 527 -32.93 -2.27 2.27
CA LYS A 527 -34.05 -1.43 2.74
C LYS A 527 -33.91 0.04 2.30
N ASP A 528 -32.91 0.73 2.82
CA ASP A 528 -32.73 2.18 2.68
C ASP A 528 -31.91 2.54 1.42
N TRP A 529 -32.45 2.20 0.25
CA TRP A 529 -31.72 2.24 -1.02
C TRP A 529 -31.72 3.63 -1.70
N HIS A 530 -30.84 4.51 -1.23
CA HIS A 530 -30.73 5.89 -1.73
C HIS A 530 -29.76 6.12 -2.90
N VAL A 531 -29.01 5.10 -3.34
CA VAL A 531 -27.97 5.25 -4.39
C VAL A 531 -28.49 5.89 -5.69
N PRO A 532 -29.65 5.53 -6.26
CA PRO A 532 -30.15 6.17 -7.49
C PRO A 532 -30.43 7.68 -7.32
N ILE A 533 -30.83 8.11 -6.12
CA ILE A 533 -31.11 9.52 -5.81
C ILE A 533 -29.79 10.30 -5.75
N MET A 534 -28.81 9.79 -4.99
CA MET A 534 -27.48 10.41 -4.87
C MET A 534 -26.75 10.46 -6.22
N TYR A 535 -26.86 9.39 -7.02
CA TYR A 535 -26.25 9.31 -8.34
C TYR A 535 -26.85 10.35 -9.30
N LYS A 536 -28.18 10.50 -9.30
CA LYS A 536 -28.86 11.56 -10.06
C LYS A 536 -28.44 12.96 -9.59
N GLN A 537 -28.42 13.22 -8.28
CA GLN A 537 -27.99 14.50 -7.72
C GLN A 537 -26.55 14.85 -8.18
N VAL A 538 -25.63 13.88 -8.16
CA VAL A 538 -24.25 14.07 -8.65
C VAL A 538 -24.20 14.28 -10.17
N GLN A 539 -25.08 13.66 -10.97
CA GLN A 539 -25.19 13.96 -12.41
C GLN A 539 -25.61 15.42 -12.65
N GLU A 540 -26.59 15.91 -11.88
CA GLU A 540 -27.14 17.27 -11.99
C GLU A 540 -26.15 18.33 -11.48
N GLU A 541 -25.71 18.26 -10.22
CA GLU A 541 -24.78 19.22 -9.61
C GLU A 541 -23.44 19.30 -10.34
N SER A 542 -22.93 18.16 -10.81
CA SER A 542 -21.66 18.13 -11.55
C SER A 542 -21.80 18.51 -13.03
N ASN A 543 -23.00 18.85 -13.51
CA ASN A 543 -23.31 19.19 -14.91
C ASN A 543 -22.82 18.11 -15.89
N TYR A 544 -23.11 16.84 -15.59
CA TYR A 544 -22.48 15.68 -16.21
C TYR A 544 -22.71 15.60 -17.73
N ALA A 545 -23.96 15.82 -18.20
CA ALA A 545 -24.32 15.76 -19.62
C ALA A 545 -23.58 16.83 -20.45
N THR A 546 -23.67 18.09 -20.04
CA THR A 546 -22.98 19.23 -20.70
C THR A 546 -21.46 19.04 -20.73
N ARG A 547 -20.88 18.47 -19.66
CA ARG A 547 -19.45 18.12 -19.63
C ARG A 547 -19.11 16.95 -20.54
N ARG A 548 -19.98 15.95 -20.68
CA ARG A 548 -19.80 14.85 -21.64
C ARG A 548 -19.77 15.38 -23.07
N GLU A 549 -20.70 16.25 -23.44
CA GLU A 549 -20.74 16.92 -24.75
C GLU A 549 -19.48 17.75 -25.02
N ALA A 550 -19.08 18.60 -24.06
CA ALA A 550 -17.86 19.40 -24.14
C ALA A 550 -16.58 18.53 -24.23
N ILE A 551 -16.57 17.34 -23.62
CA ILE A 551 -15.48 16.37 -23.72
C ILE A 551 -15.48 15.64 -25.07
N THR A 552 -16.64 15.26 -25.60
CA THR A 552 -16.76 14.71 -26.97
C THR A 552 -16.24 15.71 -28.00
N LYS A 553 -16.67 16.97 -27.91
CA LYS A 553 -16.16 18.06 -28.78
C LYS A 553 -14.66 18.23 -28.64
N PHE A 554 -14.15 18.37 -27.41
CA PHE A 554 -12.71 18.48 -27.14
C PHE A 554 -11.93 17.29 -27.72
N ASN A 555 -12.42 16.06 -27.55
CA ASN A 555 -11.76 14.84 -28.03
C ASN A 555 -11.80 14.68 -29.56
N ALA A 556 -12.75 15.30 -30.26
CA ALA A 556 -12.74 15.38 -31.72
C ALA A 556 -11.74 16.43 -32.22
N GLU A 557 -11.69 17.60 -31.57
CA GLU A 557 -10.83 18.73 -31.95
C GLU A 557 -9.35 18.51 -31.57
N HIS A 558 -9.06 17.75 -30.51
CA HIS A 558 -7.71 17.59 -29.96
C HIS A 558 -7.11 16.21 -30.29
N LYS A 559 -6.08 16.20 -31.13
CA LYS A 559 -5.33 15.02 -31.60
C LYS A 559 -4.56 14.34 -30.45
N TRP A 560 -3.67 15.08 -29.79
CA TRP A 560 -2.70 14.56 -28.81
C TRP A 560 -3.16 14.58 -27.36
N LYS A 561 -4.24 15.29 -27.03
CA LYS A 561 -4.79 15.41 -25.68
C LYS A 561 -6.23 14.95 -25.68
N LYS A 562 -6.57 13.98 -24.83
CA LYS A 562 -7.96 13.52 -24.63
C LYS A 562 -8.38 13.78 -23.18
N ARG A 563 -9.68 13.98 -22.97
CA ARG A 563 -10.34 14.08 -21.66
C ARG A 563 -11.25 12.88 -21.47
N GLY A 564 -11.32 12.38 -20.25
CA GLY A 564 -12.26 11.35 -19.82
C GLY A 564 -13.20 11.88 -18.73
N LEU A 565 -14.37 11.27 -18.62
CA LEU A 565 -15.36 11.51 -17.57
C LEU A 565 -16.09 10.20 -17.32
N SER A 566 -16.26 9.83 -16.05
CA SER A 566 -17.09 8.71 -15.62
C SER A 566 -17.72 9.06 -14.27
N ILE A 567 -18.86 8.43 -13.96
CA ILE A 567 -19.57 8.53 -12.68
C ILE A 567 -19.82 7.11 -12.18
N ILE A 568 -19.39 6.84 -10.96
CA ILE A 568 -19.34 5.49 -10.37
C ILE A 568 -20.21 5.47 -9.11
N PRO A 569 -21.22 4.58 -9.01
CA PRO A 569 -22.00 4.39 -7.80
C PRO A 569 -21.23 3.49 -6.81
N THR A 570 -21.63 3.47 -5.52
CA THR A 570 -21.06 2.47 -4.59
C THR A 570 -22.04 2.02 -3.50
N LYS A 571 -22.06 0.70 -3.24
CA LYS A 571 -22.65 0.06 -2.06
C LYS A 571 -21.52 -0.52 -1.21
N PHE A 572 -21.53 -0.26 0.10
CA PHE A 572 -20.52 -0.81 1.02
C PHE A 572 -21.15 -1.26 2.34
N GLY A 573 -20.93 -2.53 2.72
CA GLY A 573 -21.51 -3.15 3.92
C GLY A 573 -20.79 -2.77 5.21
N ILE A 574 -21.51 -2.15 6.15
CA ILE A 574 -20.96 -1.66 7.42
C ILE A 574 -21.20 -2.67 8.56
N SER A 575 -20.20 -3.50 8.85
CA SER A 575 -20.00 -4.33 10.06
C SER A 575 -18.67 -5.08 9.90
N PHE A 576 -18.08 -5.61 10.97
CA PHE A 576 -17.10 -6.70 10.88
C PHE A 576 -17.79 -7.96 10.38
N THR A 577 -17.16 -8.69 9.45
CA THR A 577 -17.70 -9.92 8.86
C THR A 577 -17.82 -11.04 9.91
N ALA A 578 -16.90 -11.10 10.87
CA ALA A 578 -17.04 -11.94 12.06
C ALA A 578 -17.92 -11.24 13.10
N LEU A 579 -19.13 -11.77 13.34
CA LEU A 579 -20.17 -11.09 14.14
C LEU A 579 -19.70 -10.66 15.54
N PHE A 580 -18.90 -11.49 16.23
CA PHE A 580 -18.44 -11.22 17.60
C PHE A 580 -17.49 -10.02 17.73
N LEU A 581 -16.91 -9.51 16.63
CA LEU A 581 -16.09 -8.30 16.64
C LEU A 581 -16.94 -7.01 16.69
N ASN A 582 -18.25 -7.10 16.44
CA ASN A 582 -19.17 -5.96 16.48
C ASN A 582 -19.62 -5.65 17.93
N GLN A 583 -18.66 -5.42 18.83
CA GLN A 583 -18.88 -5.07 20.23
C GLN A 583 -17.96 -3.91 20.66
N ALA A 584 -18.39 -3.14 21.66
CA ALA A 584 -17.62 -2.04 22.22
C ALA A 584 -17.91 -1.87 23.71
N GLY A 585 -16.91 -1.43 24.48
CA GLY A 585 -17.04 -1.07 25.89
C GLY A 585 -16.43 0.29 26.17
N ALA A 586 -16.97 1.00 27.16
CA ALA A 586 -16.49 2.31 27.58
C ALA A 586 -16.54 2.45 29.11
N LEU A 587 -15.57 3.17 29.68
CA LEU A 587 -15.55 3.55 31.08
C LEU A 587 -15.60 5.07 31.19
N VAL A 588 -16.54 5.57 31.99
CA VAL A 588 -16.74 7.00 32.27
C VAL A 588 -16.57 7.21 33.76
N SER A 589 -15.57 8.00 34.15
CA SER A 589 -15.33 8.36 35.55
C SER A 589 -15.78 9.79 35.81
N TYR A 590 -16.67 9.96 36.80
CA TYR A 590 -17.13 11.25 37.26
C TYR A 590 -16.40 11.65 38.54
N LEU A 591 -15.69 12.78 38.53
CA LEU A 591 -14.91 13.27 39.67
C LEU A 591 -15.64 14.43 40.38
N PRO A 592 -15.47 14.61 41.71
CA PRO A 592 -16.24 15.59 42.51
C PRO A 592 -16.14 17.09 42.16
N ARG A 593 -15.45 17.45 41.07
CA ARG A 593 -15.32 18.82 40.54
C ARG A 593 -16.06 19.02 39.21
N TRP A 594 -17.07 18.20 38.90
CA TRP A 594 -17.82 18.21 37.62
C TRP A 594 -16.94 17.96 36.38
N ILE A 595 -15.75 17.38 36.57
CA ILE A 595 -14.86 16.97 35.47
C ILE A 595 -15.19 15.52 35.14
N CYS A 596 -15.78 15.32 33.96
CA CYS A 596 -15.94 14.01 33.36
C CYS A 596 -14.63 13.61 32.67
N SER A 597 -14.04 12.47 33.07
CA SER A 597 -12.83 11.94 32.45
C SER A 597 -13.09 10.55 31.89
N CYS A 598 -13.20 10.44 30.57
CA CYS A 598 -13.23 9.16 29.87
C CYS A 598 -11.80 8.63 29.72
N GLY A 599 -11.54 7.44 30.25
CA GLY A 599 -10.24 6.77 30.17
C GLY A 599 -10.39 5.27 30.44
N PRO A 600 -9.69 4.39 29.70
CA PRO A 600 -9.82 2.95 29.89
C PRO A 600 -9.00 2.50 31.12
N TRP A 601 -9.57 1.70 32.04
CA TRP A 601 -8.80 0.75 32.89
C TRP A 601 -9.62 -0.24 33.74
N TRP A 602 -9.05 -1.45 33.87
CA TRP A 602 -9.12 -2.50 34.92
C TRP A 602 -10.47 -3.16 35.25
N TYR A 603 -10.51 -4.47 35.03
CA TYR A 603 -10.44 -5.42 36.15
C TYR A 603 -9.01 -6.00 36.21
#